data_AF-A0AAE0XDV5-F1
#
_entry.id   AF-A0AAE0XDV5-F1
#
_cell.length_a   1.000
_cell.length_b   1.000
_cell.length_c   1.000
_cell.angle_alpha   90.00
_cell.angle_beta   90.00
_cell.angle_gamma   90.00
#
_symmetry.space_group_name_H-M   'P 1'
#
loop_
_entity.id
_entity.type
_entity.pdbx_description
1 polymer ?
#
loop_
_entity_poly.entity_id
_entity_poly.type
_entity_poly.pdbx_seq_one_letter_code
_entity_poly.pdbx_strand_id
1 'polypeptide(L)'
;MADIVRLGDTDVDIAWRVNDGVCEAGYYSRDGLEPCTPCPRGFYQSGRQSTTCAECSSDFTTSSVASTSSTECVDGAPVLCDQFKCLNGGTCQVSGHDYYCVCREGYSGRNCDFYISPCASQPCYNQAICTPTGTPHLHLSMSQ
;
A
#
# COMPACT_ATOMS: atom_id res chain seq x y z
N MET A 1 -10.24 -6.11 -45.84
CA MET A 1 -11.57 -6.42 -45.26
C MET A 1 -11.60 -7.91 -45.01
N ALA A 2 -11.70 -8.28 -43.74
CA ALA A 2 -11.76 -9.61 -43.10
C ALA A 2 -10.80 -9.55 -41.90
N ASP A 3 -11.14 -9.99 -40.69
CA ASP A 3 -12.03 -11.10 -40.42
C ASP A 3 -12.87 -10.97 -39.13
N ILE A 4 -13.97 -11.70 -39.19
CA ILE A 4 -14.98 -11.96 -38.19
C ILE A 4 -14.37 -12.71 -37.00
N VAL A 5 -14.50 -12.19 -35.79
CA VAL A 5 -14.54 -13.03 -34.58
C VAL A 5 -15.96 -12.98 -34.02
N ARG A 6 -16.73 -14.01 -34.37
CA ARG A 6 -17.88 -14.47 -33.58
C ARG A 6 -17.37 -15.62 -32.73
N LEU A 7 -17.35 -15.49 -31.40
CA LEU A 7 -17.62 -16.58 -30.44
C LEU A 7 -17.77 -15.97 -29.02
N GLY A 8 -19.01 -15.99 -28.49
CA GLY A 8 -19.27 -16.24 -27.07
C GLY A 8 -19.15 -15.08 -26.07
N ASP A 9 -20.20 -14.27 -25.98
CA ASP A 9 -20.41 -13.27 -24.92
C ASP A 9 -20.68 -13.91 -23.54
N THR A 10 -19.65 -14.43 -22.86
CA THR A 10 -19.72 -14.78 -21.43
C THR A 10 -18.52 -14.27 -20.61
N ASP A 11 -18.07 -13.04 -20.82
CA ASP A 11 -17.10 -12.41 -19.90
C ASP A 11 -17.21 -10.88 -19.88
N VAL A 12 -18.32 -10.38 -19.32
CA VAL A 12 -18.59 -8.95 -19.10
C VAL A 12 -17.65 -8.33 -18.02
N ASP A 13 -16.68 -9.08 -17.47
CA ASP A 13 -15.72 -8.62 -16.47
C ASP A 13 -14.23 -8.60 -16.93
N ILE A 14 -13.89 -9.19 -18.09
CA ILE A 14 -12.49 -9.26 -18.60
C ILE A 14 -12.19 -8.17 -19.65
N ALA A 15 -13.22 -7.63 -20.31
CA ALA A 15 -13.12 -6.69 -21.44
C ALA A 15 -12.52 -5.29 -21.10
N TRP A 16 -12.29 -4.97 -19.82
CA TRP A 16 -11.70 -3.68 -19.40
C TRP A 16 -10.18 -3.73 -19.19
N ARG A 17 -9.56 -4.91 -19.28
CA ARG A 17 -8.11 -5.10 -19.06
C ARG A 17 -7.36 -5.36 -20.37
N VAL A 18 -8.07 -5.95 -21.33
CA VAL A 18 -7.54 -6.47 -22.57
C VAL A 18 -8.52 -6.18 -23.70
N ASN A 19 -8.02 -5.73 -24.84
CA ASN A 19 -8.78 -5.55 -26.07
C ASN A 19 -7.94 -6.12 -27.23
N ASP A 20 -8.50 -6.96 -28.10
CA ASP A 20 -7.75 -7.74 -29.12
C ASP A 20 -6.50 -8.48 -28.58
N GLY A 21 -6.57 -9.04 -27.36
CA GLY A 21 -5.43 -9.75 -26.73
C GLY A 21 -4.31 -8.86 -26.20
N VAL A 22 -4.51 -7.54 -26.23
CA VAL A 22 -3.53 -6.51 -25.90
C VAL A 22 -3.91 -5.79 -24.60
N CYS A 23 -2.92 -5.47 -23.75
CA CYS A 23 -3.14 -4.68 -22.54
C CYS A 23 -3.56 -3.23 -22.84
N GLU A 24 -4.66 -2.81 -22.24
CA GLU A 24 -5.14 -1.43 -22.30
C GLU A 24 -4.46 -0.52 -21.27
N ALA A 25 -4.76 0.79 -21.33
CA ALA A 25 -4.31 1.78 -20.36
C ALA A 25 -4.59 1.33 -18.92
N GLY A 26 -3.67 1.61 -18.00
CA GLY A 26 -3.70 1.11 -16.63
C GLY A 26 -3.24 -0.33 -16.45
N TYR A 27 -2.97 -1.08 -17.52
CA TYR A 27 -2.47 -2.46 -17.46
C TYR A 27 -1.21 -2.66 -18.28
N TYR A 28 -0.38 -3.62 -17.88
CA TYR A 28 0.86 -3.98 -18.55
C TYR A 28 1.11 -5.49 -18.52
N SER A 29 1.98 -5.97 -19.39
CA SER A 29 2.48 -7.35 -19.43
C SER A 29 3.87 -7.36 -20.06
N ARG A 30 4.70 -8.39 -19.84
CA ARG A 30 6.07 -8.41 -20.41
C ARG A 30 6.10 -8.20 -21.92
N ASP A 31 5.09 -8.70 -22.62
CA ASP A 31 4.95 -8.63 -24.07
C ASP A 31 3.85 -7.66 -24.52
N GLY A 32 3.23 -6.92 -23.59
CA GLY A 32 2.10 -6.01 -23.87
C GLY A 32 0.79 -6.73 -24.23
N LEU A 33 0.78 -8.06 -24.11
CA LEU A 33 -0.33 -8.95 -24.42
C LEU A 33 -0.83 -9.66 -23.15
N GLU A 34 -2.03 -10.22 -23.23
CA GLU A 34 -2.61 -10.98 -22.14
C GLU A 34 -1.71 -12.16 -21.68
N PRO A 35 -1.67 -12.47 -20.38
CA PRO A 35 -2.44 -11.90 -19.28
C PRO A 35 -1.92 -10.54 -18.79
N CYS A 36 -2.81 -9.56 -18.69
CA CYS A 36 -2.46 -8.19 -18.30
C CYS A 36 -2.57 -7.98 -16.78
N THR A 37 -1.55 -7.32 -16.22
CA THR A 37 -1.45 -6.98 -14.81
C THR A 37 -1.75 -5.49 -14.61
N PRO A 38 -2.57 -5.09 -13.63
CA PRO A 38 -2.82 -3.68 -13.38
C PRO A 38 -1.56 -2.97 -12.87
N CYS A 39 -1.41 -1.70 -13.21
CA CYS A 39 -0.38 -0.86 -12.61
C CYS A 39 -0.62 -0.75 -11.09
N PRO A 40 0.38 -1.03 -10.26
CA PRO A 40 0.25 -0.87 -8.81
C PRO A 40 0.12 0.61 -8.43
N ARG A 41 -0.26 0.90 -7.18
CA ARG A 41 -0.34 2.27 -6.69
C ARG A 41 1.00 2.99 -6.82
N GLY A 42 0.95 4.25 -7.23
CA GLY A 42 2.13 5.05 -7.54
C GLY A 42 2.66 4.85 -8.94
N PHE A 43 2.01 4.00 -9.75
CA PHE A 43 2.35 3.79 -11.14
C PHE A 43 1.12 3.97 -12.04
N TYR A 44 1.35 4.40 -13.27
CA TYR A 44 0.31 4.59 -14.27
C TYR A 44 0.81 4.19 -15.66
N GLN A 45 -0.10 3.93 -16.59
CA GLN A 45 0.27 3.77 -18.00
C GLN A 45 -0.88 4.20 -18.92
N SER A 46 -0.60 5.06 -19.91
CA SER A 46 -1.61 5.70 -20.78
C SER A 46 -1.77 5.08 -22.16
N GLY A 47 -0.87 4.16 -22.54
CA GLY A 47 -0.80 3.55 -23.86
C GLY A 47 -1.55 2.21 -23.98
N ARG A 48 -1.51 1.65 -25.18
CA ARG A 48 -1.96 0.28 -25.49
C ARG A 48 -0.73 -0.59 -25.77
N GLN A 49 -0.74 -1.88 -25.43
CA GLN A 49 0.43 -2.79 -25.49
C GLN A 49 1.59 -2.37 -24.57
N SER A 50 1.30 -1.70 -23.45
CA SER A 50 2.39 -1.29 -22.57
C SER A 50 3.05 -2.48 -21.92
N THR A 51 4.38 -2.48 -21.93
CA THR A 51 5.18 -3.51 -21.26
C THR A 51 5.59 -3.16 -19.84
N THR A 52 5.31 -1.93 -19.43
CA THR A 52 5.68 -1.39 -18.12
C THR A 52 4.66 -0.36 -17.65
N CYS A 53 4.70 -0.04 -16.37
CA CYS A 53 4.05 1.16 -15.84
C CYS A 53 5.10 2.26 -15.64
N ALA A 54 4.71 3.50 -15.86
CA ALA A 54 5.47 4.68 -15.49
C ALA A 54 5.28 4.96 -14.00
N GLU A 55 6.36 5.35 -13.33
CA GLU A 55 6.37 5.72 -11.92
C GLU A 55 5.89 7.17 -11.74
N CYS A 56 5.12 7.45 -10.69
CA CYS A 56 4.88 8.82 -10.23
C CYS A 56 6.17 9.42 -9.65
N SER A 57 6.27 10.75 -9.54
CA SER A 57 7.37 11.36 -8.78
C SER A 57 7.38 10.88 -7.33
N SER A 58 8.54 10.90 -6.67
CA SER A 58 8.76 10.28 -5.33
C SER A 58 7.80 10.70 -4.22
N ASP A 59 7.20 11.89 -4.31
CA ASP A 59 6.26 12.41 -3.30
C ASP A 59 4.79 12.16 -3.68
N PHE A 60 4.54 11.59 -4.85
CA PHE A 60 3.22 11.40 -5.42
C PHE A 60 2.86 9.91 -5.48
N THR A 61 1.59 9.60 -5.33
CA THR A 61 1.04 8.25 -5.51
C THR A 61 -0.29 8.32 -6.26
N THR A 62 -0.81 7.18 -6.67
CA THR A 62 -2.14 7.10 -7.28
C THR A 62 -3.18 6.66 -6.25
N SER A 63 -4.39 7.21 -6.34
CA SER A 63 -5.49 6.86 -5.43
C SER A 63 -5.94 5.41 -5.58
N SER A 64 -5.70 4.78 -6.73
CA SER A 64 -6.11 3.41 -7.06
C SER A 64 -5.03 2.65 -7.83
N VAL A 65 -5.19 1.33 -7.90
CA VAL A 65 -4.49 0.51 -8.89
C VAL A 65 -5.05 0.77 -10.29
N ALA A 66 -4.33 0.37 -11.32
CA ALA A 66 -4.67 0.52 -12.74
C ALA A 66 -4.84 1.97 -13.21
N SER A 67 -4.07 2.90 -12.64
CA SER A 67 -4.11 4.30 -13.08
C SER A 67 -3.61 4.46 -14.52
N THR A 68 -4.27 5.34 -15.25
CA THR A 68 -4.11 5.49 -16.71
C THR A 68 -3.30 6.72 -17.08
N SER A 69 -3.15 7.68 -16.18
CA SER A 69 -2.55 8.98 -16.48
C SER A 69 -1.66 9.49 -15.34
N SER A 70 -0.63 10.26 -15.70
CA SER A 70 0.21 10.99 -14.76
C SER A 70 -0.58 12.03 -13.94
N THR A 71 -1.72 12.49 -14.48
CA THR A 71 -2.60 13.44 -13.79
C THR A 71 -3.32 12.80 -12.60
N GLU A 72 -3.33 11.47 -12.49
CA GLU A 72 -3.84 10.75 -11.33
C GLU A 72 -2.81 10.62 -10.20
N CYS A 73 -1.55 11.02 -10.44
CA CYS A 73 -0.53 11.13 -9.40
C CYS A 73 -0.88 12.34 -8.50
N VAL A 74 -1.21 12.06 -7.25
CA VAL A 74 -1.55 13.05 -6.22
C VAL A 74 -0.56 12.96 -5.07
N ASP A 75 -0.46 14.01 -4.25
CA ASP A 75 0.39 14.00 -3.05
C ASP A 75 0.04 12.79 -2.18
N GLY A 76 1.03 11.94 -1.92
CA GLY A 76 0.85 10.68 -1.21
C GLY A 76 0.58 10.86 0.29
N ALA A 77 1.06 11.96 0.89
CA ALA A 77 0.92 12.23 2.31
C ALA A 77 -0.55 12.26 2.79
N PRO A 78 -1.44 13.08 2.22
CA PRO A 78 -2.84 13.11 2.64
C PRO A 78 -3.57 11.79 2.37
N VAL A 79 -3.35 11.14 1.22
CA VAL A 79 -4.07 9.91 0.88
C VAL A 79 -3.69 8.74 1.79
N LEU A 80 -2.39 8.49 1.93
CA LEU A 80 -1.90 7.31 2.64
C LEU A 80 -2.05 7.46 4.15
N CYS A 81 -1.78 8.64 4.71
CA CYS A 81 -1.93 8.88 6.15
C CYS A 81 -3.38 9.15 6.61
N ASP A 82 -4.30 9.45 5.67
CA ASP A 82 -5.72 9.44 5.99
C ASP A 82 -6.36 8.07 5.95
N GLN A 83 -6.00 7.24 4.97
CA GLN A 83 -6.52 5.88 4.87
C GLN A 83 -5.91 4.94 5.91
N PHE A 84 -4.61 5.05 6.17
CA PHE A 84 -3.89 4.15 7.05
C PHE A 84 -3.41 4.87 8.31
N LYS A 85 -4.18 4.69 9.39
CA LYS A 85 -3.92 5.37 10.67
C LYS A 85 -2.85 4.62 11.48
N CYS A 86 -1.80 5.34 11.86
CA CYS A 86 -0.87 4.88 12.89
C CYS A 86 -1.54 4.98 14.26
N LEU A 87 -1.63 3.84 14.95
CA LEU A 87 -2.25 3.72 16.26
C LEU A 87 -1.27 4.06 17.39
N ASN A 88 -1.81 4.16 18.61
CA ASN A 88 -1.03 4.29 19.84
C ASN A 88 -0.02 5.45 19.86
N GLY A 89 -0.38 6.55 19.18
CA GLY A 89 0.44 7.76 19.11
C GLY A 89 1.63 7.67 18.15
N GLY A 90 1.65 6.67 17.25
CA GLY A 90 2.60 6.60 16.16
C GLY A 90 2.45 7.74 15.16
N THR A 91 3.53 8.09 14.47
CA THR A 91 3.56 9.15 13.46
C THR A 91 3.55 8.53 12.07
N CYS A 92 2.60 8.93 11.23
CA CYS A 92 2.57 8.50 9.83
C CYS A 92 3.59 9.29 9.02
N GLN A 93 4.38 8.57 8.23
CA GLN A 93 5.29 9.14 7.26
C GLN A 93 5.09 8.43 5.92
N VAL A 94 5.30 9.16 4.83
CA VAL A 94 5.26 8.60 3.47
C VAL A 94 6.69 8.44 2.97
N SER A 95 6.95 7.33 2.28
CA SER A 95 8.21 7.07 1.58
C SER A 95 7.88 6.49 0.22
N GLY A 96 8.16 7.26 -0.84
CA GLY A 96 7.77 6.89 -2.19
C GLY A 96 6.26 6.79 -2.31
N HIS A 97 5.78 5.63 -2.73
CA HIS A 97 4.35 5.37 -2.96
C HIS A 97 3.65 4.64 -1.81
N ASP A 98 4.33 4.43 -0.68
CA ASP A 98 3.80 3.73 0.49
C ASP A 98 3.94 4.57 1.76
N TYR A 99 3.19 4.22 2.79
CA TYR A 99 3.32 4.78 4.12
C TYR A 99 4.01 3.80 5.06
N TYR A 100 4.57 4.37 6.11
CA TYR A 100 5.02 3.62 7.27
C TYR A 100 4.74 4.42 8.53
N CYS A 101 4.49 3.69 9.61
CA CYS A 101 4.30 4.29 10.92
C CYS A 101 5.60 4.24 11.71
N VAL A 102 6.03 5.40 12.19
CA VAL A 102 7.06 5.49 13.23
C VAL A 102 6.36 5.26 14.56
N CYS A 103 6.56 4.07 15.12
CA CYS A 103 5.92 3.67 16.37
C CYS A 103 6.60 4.30 17.59
N ARG A 104 5.79 4.65 18.58
CA ARG A 104 6.31 5.01 19.91
C ARG A 104 6.91 3.78 20.59
N GLU A 105 7.76 4.04 21.57
CA GLU A 105 8.34 3.01 22.41
C GLU A 105 7.25 2.07 22.97
N GLY A 106 7.53 0.77 22.90
CA GLY A 106 6.61 -0.28 23.34
C GLY A 106 5.44 -0.59 22.39
N TYR A 107 5.45 -0.07 21.16
CA TYR A 107 4.56 -0.50 20.09
C TYR A 107 5.33 -0.94 18.84
N SER A 108 4.75 -1.84 18.06
CA SER A 108 5.26 -2.36 16.80
C SER A 108 4.12 -2.69 15.84
N GLY A 109 4.46 -3.18 14.65
CA GLY A 109 3.51 -3.45 13.57
C GLY A 109 3.46 -2.32 12.54
N ARG A 110 2.88 -2.61 11.37
CA ARG A 110 2.76 -1.63 10.28
C ARG A 110 1.98 -0.39 10.72
N ASN A 111 1.00 -0.58 11.60
CA ASN A 111 0.12 0.47 12.12
C ASN A 111 0.37 0.76 13.60
N CYS A 112 1.47 0.30 14.19
CA CYS A 112 1.75 0.43 15.62
C CYS A 112 0.66 -0.16 16.52
N ASP A 113 0.02 -1.23 16.05
CA ASP A 113 -1.11 -1.91 16.66
C ASP A 113 -0.69 -3.02 17.64
N PHE A 114 0.57 -3.46 17.59
CA PHE A 114 1.10 -4.48 18.49
C PHE A 114 1.81 -3.85 19.69
N TYR A 115 1.29 -4.12 20.88
CA TYR A 115 1.99 -3.80 22.13
C TYR A 115 3.18 -4.74 22.34
N ILE A 116 4.34 -4.16 22.61
CA ILE A 116 5.54 -4.89 23.01
C ILE A 116 5.53 -4.98 24.53
N SER A 117 5.39 -6.20 25.04
CA SER A 117 5.47 -6.43 26.48
C SER A 117 6.86 -6.09 27.01
N PRO A 118 6.99 -5.28 28.09
CA PRO A 118 8.27 -5.04 28.74
C PRO A 118 8.88 -6.31 29.33
N CYS A 119 8.08 -7.37 29.51
CA CYS A 119 8.54 -8.69 29.92
C CYS A 119 9.17 -9.50 28.78
N ALA A 120 9.06 -9.07 27.52
CA ALA A 120 9.54 -9.83 26.37
C ALA A 120 11.07 -10.04 26.38
N SER A 121 11.82 -9.09 26.94
CA SER A 121 13.28 -9.19 27.12
C SER A 121 13.71 -10.00 28.34
N GLN A 122 12.76 -10.59 29.07
CA GLN A 122 13.00 -11.32 30.33
C GLN A 122 13.89 -10.53 31.31
N PRO A 123 13.53 -9.29 31.68
CA PRO A 123 14.39 -8.42 32.49
C PRO A 123 14.47 -8.85 33.97
N CYS A 124 13.62 -9.77 34.41
CA CYS A 124 13.52 -10.18 35.80
C CYS A 124 14.54 -11.27 36.15
N TYR A 125 15.38 -11.01 37.15
CA TYR A 125 16.37 -11.97 37.66
C TYR A 125 15.84 -12.75 38.87
N ASN A 126 16.60 -13.76 39.32
CA ASN A 126 16.33 -14.53 40.54
C ASN A 126 14.94 -15.16 40.61
N GLN A 127 14.44 -15.67 39.48
CA GLN A 127 13.14 -16.37 39.37
C GLN A 127 11.92 -15.45 39.64
N ALA A 128 12.08 -14.12 39.60
CA ALA A 128 10.95 -13.21 39.71
C ALA A 128 10.00 -13.34 38.51
N ILE A 129 8.69 -13.30 38.77
CA ILE A 129 7.64 -13.34 37.74
C ILE A 129 7.45 -11.93 37.19
N CYS A 130 7.61 -11.77 35.88
CA CYS A 130 7.33 -10.50 35.21
C CYS A 130 5.83 -10.39 34.88
N THR A 131 5.19 -9.33 35.35
CA THR A 131 3.79 -9.01 35.03
C THR A 131 3.73 -7.67 34.29
N PRO A 132 3.30 -7.64 33.01
CA PRO A 132 3.17 -6.38 32.28
C PRO A 132 2.02 -5.55 32.86
N THR A 133 2.35 -4.45 33.52
CA THR A 133 1.38 -3.42 33.91
C THR A 133 1.15 -2.50 32.71
N GLY A 134 -0.07 -2.48 32.18
CA GLY A 134 -0.38 -2.00 30.83
C GLY A 134 0.11 -0.60 30.41
N THR A 135 0.31 -0.48 29.09
CA THR A 135 0.82 0.63 28.28
C THR A 135 2.29 1.01 28.53
N PRO A 136 3.08 1.28 27.48
CA PRO A 136 4.53 1.52 27.57
C PRO A 136 4.89 2.92 28.11
N HIS A 137 4.06 3.44 29.02
CA HIS A 137 4.21 4.67 29.80
C HIS A 137 4.16 6.00 29.02
N LEU A 138 3.13 6.78 29.35
CA LEU A 138 3.30 8.20 29.65
C LEU A 138 2.78 8.44 31.07
N HIS A 139 3.45 7.86 32.08
CA HIS A 139 3.25 8.30 33.46
C HIS A 139 4.11 9.54 33.70
N LEU A 140 3.66 10.68 33.18
CA LEU A 140 4.01 11.97 33.78
C LEU A 140 3.22 12.08 35.09
N SER A 141 3.63 11.33 36.12
CA SER A 141 3.37 11.78 37.47
C SER A 141 4.27 12.99 37.70
N MET A 142 3.78 14.16 37.31
CA MET A 142 4.20 15.37 38.01
C MET A 142 3.71 15.20 39.44
N SER A 143 4.62 14.77 40.31
CA SER A 143 4.48 14.98 41.73
C SER A 143 4.60 16.48 41.99
N GLN A 144 3.49 17.12 42.28
CA GLN A 144 3.41 18.29 43.17
C GLN A 144 2.10 18.17 43.93
#